data_AF-A0A2S9D517-F1
#
_entry.id   AF-A0A2S9D517-F1
#
_cell.length_a   1.000
_cell.length_b   1.000
_cell.length_c   1.000
_cell.angle_alpha   90.00
_cell.angle_beta   90.00
_cell.angle_gamma   90.00
#
_symmetry.space_group_name_H-M   'P 1'
#
loop_
_entity.id
_entity.type
_entity.pdbx_description
1 polymer ?
#
loop_
_entity_poly.entity_id
_entity_poly.type
_entity_poly.pdbx_seq_one_letter_code
_entity_poly.pdbx_strand_id
1 'polypeptide(L)' 'TESEQADKVKLNSADAYTLQRDLFGIGASKAKAIIAHRENNGAFTAIDELLEVKGIGKALLEKNRNRLELN' A
#
# COMPACT_ATOMS: atom_id res chain seq x y z
N THR A 1 -4.57 25.78 -12.70
CA THR A 1 -4.84 24.36 -12.95
C THR A 1 -4.52 23.64 -11.66
N GLU A 2 -5.54 23.36 -10.86
CA GLU A 2 -5.36 22.70 -9.56
C GLU A 2 -4.96 21.26 -9.84
N SER A 3 -3.77 20.90 -9.35
CA SER A 3 -3.26 19.54 -9.36
C SER A 3 -4.29 18.59 -8.76
N GLU A 4 -4.70 17.57 -9.52
CA GLU A 4 -5.39 16.39 -9.00
C GLU A 4 -4.44 15.65 -8.05
N GLN A 5 -4.32 16.17 -6.83
CA GLN A 5 -3.65 15.51 -5.73
C GLN A 5 -4.63 14.44 -5.25
N ALA A 6 -4.66 13.31 -5.97
CA ALA A 6 -5.35 12.12 -5.48
C ALA A 6 -4.76 11.81 -4.10
N ASP A 7 -5.60 11.90 -3.06
CA ASP A 7 -5.18 11.66 -1.69
C ASP A 7 -4.41 10.34 -1.60
N LYS A 8 -3.15 10.43 -1.18
CA LYS A 8 -2.30 9.25 -1.06
C LYS A 8 -2.82 8.35 0.04
N VAL A 9 -2.69 7.05 -0.16
CA VAL A 9 -3.03 6.04 0.81
C VAL A 9 -1.89 5.92 1.82
N LYS A 10 -2.22 6.20 3.08
CA LYS A 10 -1.33 6.03 4.24
C LYS A 10 -1.06 4.55 4.52
N LEU A 11 0.14 4.08 4.22
CA LEU A 11 0.49 2.67 4.24
C LEU A 11 0.40 2.05 5.65
N ASN A 12 0.73 2.77 6.72
CA ASN A 12 0.67 2.24 8.09
C ASN A 12 -0.67 2.46 8.80
N SER A 13 -1.57 3.29 8.26
CA SER A 13 -2.87 3.56 8.90
C SER A 13 -4.09 3.16 8.07
N ALA A 14 -3.96 2.98 6.75
CA ALA A 14 -5.07 2.60 5.91
C ALA A 14 -5.62 1.23 6.31
N ASP A 15 -6.94 1.10 6.29
CA ASP A 15 -7.62 -0.17 6.50
C ASP A 15 -7.61 -1.04 5.22
N ALA A 16 -8.04 -2.29 5.36
CA ALA A 16 -8.01 -3.24 4.24
C ALA A 16 -8.91 -2.77 3.08
N TYR A 17 -10.00 -2.08 3.38
CA TYR A 17 -10.96 -1.63 2.37
C TYR A 17 -10.38 -0.48 1.53
N THR A 18 -9.73 0.48 2.18
CA THR A 18 -9.01 1.60 1.55
C THR A 18 -7.91 1.08 0.64
N LEU A 19 -7.08 0.15 1.13
CA LEU A 19 -6.03 -0.50 0.34
C LEU A 19 -6.59 -1.20 -0.91
N GLN A 20 -7.78 -1.80 -0.82
CA GLN A 20 -8.43 -2.48 -1.96
C GLN A 20 -9.03 -1.51 -2.96
N ARG A 21 -9.69 -0.47 -2.47
CA ARG A 21 -10.39 0.52 -3.30
C ARG A 21 -9.40 1.36 -4.09
N ASP A 22 -8.32 1.78 -3.43
CA ASP A 22 -7.48 2.87 -3.94
C ASP A 22 -6.19 2.39 -4.59
N LEU A 23 -5.79 1.11 -4.41
CA LEU A 23 -4.58 0.55 -5.01
C LEU A 23 -4.89 -0.44 -6.14
N PHE A 24 -4.21 -0.26 -7.26
CA PHE A 24 -4.34 -1.11 -8.43
C PHE A 24 -3.81 -2.52 -8.17
N GLY A 25 -4.65 -3.53 -8.43
CA GLY A 25 -4.26 -4.94 -8.34
C GLY A 25 -4.07 -5.45 -6.91
N ILE A 26 -4.51 -4.68 -5.91
CA ILE A 26 -4.55 -5.07 -4.50
C ILE A 26 -5.97 -5.52 -4.17
N GLY A 27 -6.22 -6.84 -4.21
CA GLY A 27 -7.47 -7.42 -3.73
C GLY A 27 -7.41 -7.76 -2.23
N ALA A 28 -8.52 -8.30 -1.70
CA ALA A 28 -8.66 -8.65 -0.28
C ALA A 28 -7.47 -9.41 0.31
N SER A 29 -6.93 -10.41 -0.39
CA SER A 29 -5.80 -11.21 0.10
C SER A 29 -4.52 -10.39 0.25
N LYS A 30 -4.24 -9.47 -0.68
CA LYS A 30 -3.04 -8.62 -0.64
C LYS A 30 -3.19 -7.51 0.41
N ALA A 31 -4.36 -6.90 0.50
CA ALA A 31 -4.64 -5.90 1.54
C ALA A 31 -4.46 -6.49 2.96
N LYS A 32 -4.98 -7.71 3.19
CA LYS A 32 -4.75 -8.44 4.44
C LYS A 32 -3.26 -8.73 4.67
N ALA A 33 -2.52 -9.11 3.63
CA ALA A 33 -1.09 -9.36 3.75
C ALA A 33 -0.28 -8.09 4.12
N ILE A 34 -0.65 -6.93 3.59
CA ILE A 34 -0.03 -5.64 3.95
C ILE A 34 -0.25 -5.33 5.44
N ILE A 35 -1.49 -5.46 5.92
CA ILE A 35 -1.83 -5.21 7.32
C ILE A 35 -1.10 -6.19 8.23
N ALA A 36 -1.15 -7.49 7.91
CA ALA A 36 -0.46 -8.51 8.67
C ALA A 36 1.06 -8.28 8.70
N HIS A 37 1.65 -7.78 7.61
CA HIS A 37 3.07 -7.45 7.60
C HIS A 37 3.40 -6.34 8.59
N ARG A 38 2.66 -5.22 8.59
CA ARG A 38 2.93 -4.12 9.54
C ARG A 38 2.60 -4.46 11.00
N GLU A 39 1.65 -5.36 11.22
CA GLU A 39 1.32 -5.86 12.56
C GLU A 39 2.40 -6.78 13.13
N ASN A 40 3.04 -7.60 12.28
CA ASN A 40 4.03 -8.59 12.72
C ASN A 40 5.48 -8.08 12.68
N ASN A 41 5.81 -7.19 11.74
CA ASN A 41 7.19 -6.71 11.52
C ASN A 41 7.38 -5.24 11.97
N GLY A 42 6.30 -4.56 12.33
CA GLY A 42 6.30 -3.13 12.64
C GLY A 42 5.90 -2.28 11.44
N ALA A 43 5.75 -0.97 11.67
CA ALA A 43 5.36 -0.03 10.63
C ALA A 43 6.38 -0.01 9.48
N PHE A 44 5.88 0.10 8.26
CA PHE A 44 6.70 0.32 7.08
C PHE A 44 7.49 1.63 7.21
N THR A 45 8.80 1.58 6.92
CA THR A 45 9.69 2.76 6.92
C THR A 45 10.04 3.23 5.51
N ALA A 46 9.78 2.40 4.50
CA ALA A 46 9.91 2.72 3.09
C ALA A 46 8.78 2.07 2.28
N ILE A 47 8.32 2.72 1.20
CA ILE A 47 7.30 2.13 0.31
C ILE A 47 7.82 0.82 -0.30
N ASP A 48 9.14 0.71 -0.50
CA ASP A 48 9.79 -0.45 -1.12
C ASP A 48 9.69 -1.73 -0.27
N GLU A 49 9.47 -1.60 1.05
CA GLU A 49 9.25 -2.73 1.94
C GLU A 49 7.95 -3.49 1.62
N LEU A 50 7.05 -2.91 0.81
CA LEU A 50 5.94 -3.66 0.22
C LEU A 50 6.39 -4.87 -0.60
N LEU A 51 7.64 -4.92 -1.07
CA LEU A 51 8.21 -6.10 -1.75
C LEU A 51 8.41 -7.29 -0.82
N GLU A 52 8.44 -7.07 0.50
CA GLU A 52 8.52 -8.13 1.51
C GLU A 52 7.14 -8.75 1.79
N VAL A 53 6.07 -8.10 1.33
CA VAL A 53 4.70 -8.60 1.48
C VAL A 53 4.41 -9.67 0.42
N LYS A 54 4.10 -10.89 0.88
CA LYS A 54 3.75 -12.01 0.01
C LYS A 54 2.64 -11.63 -0.97
N GLY A 55 2.92 -11.78 -2.27
CA GLY A 55 1.98 -11.49 -3.35
C GLY A 55 2.04 -10.06 -3.89
N ILE A 56 2.94 -9.22 -3.38
CA ILE A 56 3.27 -7.91 -3.95
C ILE A 56 4.65 -8.00 -4.60
N GLY A 57 4.67 -7.87 -5.93
CA GLY A 57 5.90 -7.81 -6.70
C GLY A 57 6.18 -6.41 -7.22
N LYS A 58 7.36 -6.21 -7.81
CA LYS A 58 7.82 -4.92 -8.37
C LYS A 58 6.77 -4.24 -9.26
N ALA A 59 6.11 -5.00 -10.14
CA ALA A 59 5.08 -4.44 -11.03
C ALA A 59 3.88 -3.83 -10.28
N LEU A 60 3.44 -4.43 -9.17
CA LEU A 60 2.37 -3.88 -8.35
C LEU A 60 2.84 -2.69 -7.51
N LEU A 61 4.07 -2.75 -7.00
CA LEU A 61 4.68 -1.63 -6.29
C LEU A 61 4.75 -0.39 -7.19
N GLU A 62 5.37 -0.50 -8.36
CA GLU A 62 5.55 0.65 -9.27
C GLU A 62 4.22 1.24 -9.74
N LYS A 63 3.20 0.40 -9.95
CA LYS A 63 1.84 0.86 -10.32
C LYS A 63 1.16 1.68 -9.21
N ASN A 64 1.57 1.49 -7.97
CA ASN A 64 0.95 2.11 -6.79
C ASN A 64 1.85 3.12 -6.07
N ARG A 65 3.15 3.20 -6.41
CA ARG A 65 4.14 4.04 -5.73
C ARG A 65 3.69 5.50 -5.56
N ASN A 66 3.12 6.08 -6.61
CA ASN A 66 2.65 7.48 -6.58
C ASN A 66 1.35 7.68 -5.76
N ARG A 67 0.70 6.60 -5.35
CA ARG A 67 -0.56 6.59 -4.58
C ARG A 67 -0.33 6.24 -3.11
N LEU A 68 0.91 6.05 -2.69
CA LEU A 68 1.28 5.59 -1.36
C LEU A 68 2.08 6.66 -0.61
N GLU A 69 1.89 6.71 0.69
CA GLU A 69 2.71 7.47 1.64
C GLU A 69 2.86 6.71 2.96
N LEU A 70 3.90 7.03 3.74
CA LEU A 70 4.26 6.30 4.97
C LEU A 70 3.57 6.79 6.24
N ASN A 71 2.67 7.78 6.11
CA ASN A 71 1.98 8.53 7.16
C ASN A 71 2.82 9.39 8.11
#